data_AF-A0A5B8MCQ2-F1
#
_entry.id   AF-A0A5B8MCQ2-F1
#
_cell.length_a   1.000
_cell.length_b   1.000
_cell.length_c   1.000
_cell.angle_alpha   90.00
_cell.angle_beta   90.00
_cell.angle_gamma   90.00
#
_symmetry.space_group_name_H-M   'P 1'
#
loop_
_entity.id
_entity.type
_entity.pdbx_description
1 polymer ?
#
loop_
_entity_poly.entity_id
_entity_poly.type
_entity_poly.pdbx_seq_one_letter_code
_entity_poly.pdbx_strand_id
1 'polypeptide(L)'
;MEERSEVGGSSSRSSPRDQRADKCLDLFFGSKAGALGPLGVLEKAMRTGQKVMVVTRHKSGIRGVCLGLVAAFDKHFNLVLRDVDERYTVLHKVAPEGEKETDRWKKKLKYYRRHVPQMLLRGEGIVLVSLGGENAGAKYFSRAETQMEQAQK
;
A
#
# COMPACT_ATOMS: atom_id res chain seq x y z
N MET A 1 -2.81 30.48 -49.27
CA MET A 1 -3.28 29.36 -48.43
C MET A 1 -2.14 28.39 -48.29
N GLU A 2 -1.46 28.42 -47.15
CA GLU A 2 -0.70 27.27 -46.63
C GLU A 2 -0.43 27.59 -45.16
N GLU A 3 -1.31 27.06 -44.32
CA GLU A 3 -1.29 27.19 -42.86
C GLU A 3 -0.39 26.08 -42.33
N ARG A 4 0.79 26.44 -41.80
CA ARG A 4 1.62 25.52 -41.02
C ARG A 4 0.94 25.30 -39.67
N SER A 5 0.40 24.11 -39.47
CA SER A 5 -0.07 23.64 -38.17
C SER A 5 1.13 23.32 -37.27
N GLU A 6 1.35 24.16 -36.27
CA GLU A 6 2.25 23.84 -35.15
C GLU A 6 1.57 22.79 -34.26
N VAL A 7 2.13 21.58 -34.23
CA VAL A 7 1.74 20.52 -33.30
C VAL A 7 2.24 20.91 -31.91
N GLY A 8 1.38 21.56 -31.14
CA GLY A 8 1.62 21.93 -29.75
C GLY A 8 1.84 20.70 -28.88
N GLY A 9 3.09 20.39 -28.57
CA GLY A 9 3.45 19.45 -27.52
C GLY A 9 2.91 19.94 -26.18
N SER A 10 2.00 19.18 -25.57
CA SER A 10 1.48 19.45 -24.24
C SER A 10 2.57 19.17 -23.20
N SER A 11 3.46 20.14 -22.99
CA SER A 11 4.31 20.17 -21.80
C SER A 11 3.40 20.47 -20.60
N SER A 12 3.06 19.44 -19.84
CA SER A 12 2.42 19.61 -18.54
C SER A 12 3.36 20.40 -17.63
N ARG A 13 3.14 21.72 -17.56
CA ARG A 13 3.90 22.59 -16.66
C ARG A 13 3.66 22.13 -15.24
N SER A 14 4.71 21.63 -14.58
CA SER A 14 4.65 21.21 -13.18
C SER A 14 4.24 22.39 -12.31
N SER A 15 3.28 22.17 -11.41
CA SER A 15 2.79 23.25 -10.57
C SER A 15 3.90 23.76 -9.64
N PRO A 16 3.82 25.00 -9.12
CA PRO A 16 4.81 25.48 -8.15
C PRO A 16 4.94 24.62 -6.88
N ARG A 17 3.94 23.77 -6.58
CA ARG A 17 4.00 22.79 -5.48
C ARG A 17 4.85 21.57 -5.87
N ASP A 18 4.69 21.06 -7.08
CA ASP A 18 5.45 19.93 -7.60
C ASP A 18 6.95 20.29 -7.69
N GLN A 19 7.25 21.50 -8.17
CA GLN A 19 8.64 22.01 -8.23
C GLN A 19 9.33 22.08 -6.86
N ARG A 20 8.58 22.34 -5.78
CA ARG A 20 9.15 22.33 -4.40
C ARG A 20 9.35 20.91 -3.88
N ALA A 21 8.41 20.01 -4.18
CA ALA A 21 8.52 18.60 -3.82
C ALA A 21 9.73 17.94 -4.50
N ASP A 22 9.94 18.22 -5.78
CA ASP A 22 11.10 17.73 -6.55
C ASP A 22 12.42 18.16 -5.90
N LYS A 23 12.56 19.43 -5.50
CA LYS A 23 13.76 19.93 -4.81
C LYS A 23 14.03 19.23 -3.49
N CYS A 24 12.99 18.97 -2.69
CA CYS A 24 13.13 18.25 -1.43
C CYS A 24 13.55 16.79 -1.68
N LEU A 25 12.96 16.12 -2.67
CA LEU A 25 13.33 14.76 -3.03
C LEU A 25 14.77 14.71 -3.54
N ASP A 26 15.21 15.66 -4.36
CA ASP A 26 16.58 15.74 -4.86
C ASP A 26 17.60 16.00 -3.73
N LEU A 27 17.23 16.76 -2.70
CA LEU A 27 18.10 16.94 -1.52
C LEU A 27 18.32 15.63 -0.75
N PHE A 28 17.31 14.77 -0.66
CA PHE A 28 17.41 13.49 0.06
C PHE A 28 17.94 12.34 -0.82
N PHE A 29 17.56 12.32 -2.09
CA PHE A 29 17.79 11.21 -3.04
C PHE A 29 18.77 11.54 -4.17
N GLY A 30 19.20 12.80 -4.31
CA GLY A 30 20.19 13.22 -5.31
C GLY A 30 21.64 12.79 -5.02
N SER A 31 21.90 12.24 -3.83
CA SER A 31 23.15 11.50 -3.58
C SER A 31 23.07 10.10 -4.19
N LYS A 32 24.18 9.57 -4.71
CA LYS A 32 24.25 8.19 -5.28
C LYS A 32 23.65 7.13 -4.35
N ALA A 33 23.79 7.30 -3.03
CA ALA A 33 23.27 6.37 -2.03
C ALA A 33 21.73 6.44 -1.88
N GLY A 34 21.13 7.63 -2.05
CA GLY A 34 19.68 7.80 -2.01
C GLY A 34 18.99 7.25 -3.26
N ALA A 35 19.56 7.50 -4.44
CA ALA A 35 19.05 6.99 -5.71
C ALA A 35 19.16 5.46 -5.86
N LEU A 36 20.17 4.83 -5.23
CA LEU A 36 20.40 3.38 -5.26
C LEU A 36 19.85 2.64 -4.04
N GLY A 37 19.26 3.36 -3.07
CA GLY A 37 18.79 2.82 -1.80
C GLY A 37 17.34 2.30 -1.83
N PRO A 38 16.90 1.60 -0.77
CA PRO A 38 15.54 1.05 -0.67
C PRO A 38 14.44 2.13 -0.72
N LEU A 39 14.73 3.34 -0.23
CA LEU A 39 13.81 4.47 -0.35
C LEU A 39 13.79 5.07 -1.77
N GLY A 40 14.89 4.96 -2.53
CA GLY A 40 14.92 5.32 -3.96
C GLY A 40 13.99 4.45 -4.80
N VAL A 41 13.76 3.21 -4.37
CA VAL A 41 12.76 2.32 -5.00
C VAL A 41 11.33 2.87 -4.84
N LEU A 42 11.00 3.42 -3.66
CA LEU A 42 9.72 4.07 -3.40
C LEU A 42 9.59 5.40 -4.16
N GLU A 43 10.68 6.16 -4.24
CA GLU A 43 10.76 7.39 -5.03
C GLU A 43 10.43 7.11 -6.50
N LYS A 44 11.08 6.11 -7.08
CA LYS A 44 10.83 5.68 -8.46
C LYS A 44 9.38 5.25 -8.64
N ALA A 45 8.84 4.44 -7.74
CA ALA A 45 7.45 4.00 -7.81
C ALA A 45 6.45 5.17 -7.74
N MET A 46 6.72 6.17 -6.90
CA MET A 46 5.91 7.38 -6.79
C MET A 46 5.96 8.21 -8.08
N ARG A 47 7.15 8.42 -8.66
CA ARG A 47 7.33 9.17 -9.92
C ARG A 47 6.70 8.47 -11.12
N THR A 48 6.85 7.15 -11.22
CA THR A 48 6.29 6.37 -12.34
C THR A 48 4.82 6.02 -12.16
N GLY A 49 4.20 6.34 -11.01
CA GLY A 49 2.83 5.95 -10.70
C GLY A 49 2.65 4.43 -10.64
N GLN A 50 3.68 3.69 -10.20
CA GLN A 50 3.60 2.23 -10.08
C GLN A 50 2.90 1.86 -8.76
N LYS A 51 1.90 0.95 -8.83
CA LYS A 51 1.26 0.41 -7.63
C LYS A 51 2.28 -0.37 -6.78
N VAL A 52 2.22 -0.15 -5.47
CA VAL A 52 3.01 -0.86 -4.47
C VAL A 52 2.11 -1.75 -3.62
N MET A 53 2.68 -2.84 -3.13
CA MET A 53 2.06 -3.70 -2.12
C MET A 53 2.73 -3.46 -0.78
N VAL A 54 1.92 -3.13 0.23
CA VAL A 54 2.38 -2.84 1.58
C VAL A 54 1.75 -3.84 2.54
N VAL A 55 2.58 -4.61 3.24
CA VAL A 55 2.14 -5.55 4.27
C VAL A 55 2.20 -4.87 5.62
N THR A 56 1.09 -4.93 6.35
CA THR A 56 0.94 -4.35 7.70
C THR A 56 0.80 -5.44 8.75
N ARG A 57 1.23 -5.17 9.99
CA ARG A 57 1.14 -6.09 11.12
C ARG A 57 0.23 -5.62 12.24
N HIS A 58 -0.23 -6.58 13.04
CA HIS A 58 -0.76 -6.32 14.38
C HIS A 58 0.38 -6.29 15.40
N LYS A 59 0.03 -6.19 16.70
CA LYS A 59 0.98 -6.44 17.80
C LYS A 59 1.66 -7.82 17.65
N SER A 60 0.92 -8.81 17.15
CA SER A 60 1.42 -10.15 16.84
C SER A 60 0.83 -10.60 15.51
N GLY A 61 1.69 -11.03 14.57
CA GLY A 61 1.28 -11.51 13.25
C GLY A 61 0.91 -10.42 12.25
N ILE A 62 0.58 -10.84 11.02
CA ILE A 62 0.21 -9.96 9.91
C ILE A 62 -1.24 -9.51 10.06
N ARG A 63 -1.50 -8.22 9.84
CA ARG A 63 -2.85 -7.64 9.84
C ARG A 63 -3.52 -7.79 8.49
N GLY A 64 -2.78 -7.45 7.46
CA GLY A 64 -3.34 -7.30 6.13
C GLY A 64 -2.37 -6.65 5.17
N VAL A 65 -2.87 -6.40 3.96
CA VAL A 65 -2.10 -5.90 2.84
C VAL A 65 -2.88 -4.78 2.18
N CYS A 66 -2.14 -3.75 1.76
CA CYS A 66 -2.66 -2.60 1.05
C CYS A 66 -2.00 -2.55 -0.32
N LEU A 67 -2.80 -2.54 -1.39
CA LEU A 67 -2.33 -2.23 -2.73
C LEU A 67 -2.72 -0.81 -3.08
N GLY A 68 -1.78 0.03 -3.53
CA GLY A 68 -2.11 1.40 -3.91
C GLY A 68 -0.95 2.15 -4.55
N LEU A 69 -1.23 3.38 -4.99
CA LEU A 69 -0.23 4.28 -5.54
C LEU A 69 0.40 5.12 -4.44
N VAL A 70 1.74 5.21 -4.41
CA VAL A 70 2.43 6.09 -3.46
C VAL A 70 2.21 7.54 -3.87
N ALA A 71 1.74 8.36 -2.94
CA ALA A 71 1.60 9.81 -3.10
C ALA A 71 2.65 10.59 -2.30
N ALA A 72 3.09 10.05 -1.18
CA ALA A 72 4.19 10.58 -0.38
C ALA A 72 4.78 9.47 0.51
N PHE A 73 6.03 9.64 0.92
CA PHE A 73 6.68 8.78 1.89
C PHE A 73 7.75 9.55 2.69
N ASP A 74 8.19 8.99 3.82
CA ASP A 74 9.28 9.55 4.61
C ASP A 74 10.34 8.51 5.02
N LYS A 75 11.37 8.96 5.75
CA LYS A 75 12.47 8.11 6.24
C LYS A 75 12.04 7.02 7.23
N HIS A 76 10.86 7.14 7.83
CA HIS A 76 10.31 6.18 8.77
C HIS A 76 9.39 5.17 8.09
N PHE A 77 9.27 5.22 6.75
CA PHE A 77 8.27 4.46 6.00
C PHE A 77 6.83 4.82 6.39
N ASN A 78 6.57 6.05 6.85
CA ASN A 78 5.20 6.56 6.82
C ASN A 78 4.83 6.77 5.35
N LEU A 79 3.73 6.16 4.88
CA LEU A 79 3.33 6.17 3.48
C LEU A 79 1.95 6.81 3.33
N VAL A 80 1.81 7.71 2.38
CA VAL A 80 0.51 8.17 1.89
C VAL A 80 0.22 7.41 0.60
N LEU A 81 -0.84 6.60 0.60
CA LEU A 81 -1.30 5.84 -0.55
C LEU A 81 -2.60 6.44 -1.11
N ARG A 82 -2.80 6.32 -2.43
CA ARG A 82 -4.03 6.65 -3.16
C ARG A 82 -4.57 5.42 -3.88
N ASP A 83 -5.88 5.41 -4.13
CA ASP A 83 -6.57 4.32 -4.85
C ASP A 83 -6.26 2.96 -4.22
N VAL A 84 -6.57 2.83 -2.93
CA VAL A 84 -6.10 1.70 -2.13
C VAL A 84 -7.14 0.60 -2.07
N ASP A 85 -6.72 -0.60 -2.42
CA ASP A 85 -7.43 -1.83 -2.06
C ASP A 85 -6.78 -2.46 -0.81
N GLU A 86 -7.47 -2.37 0.32
CA GLU A 86 -7.03 -2.96 1.59
C GLU A 86 -7.75 -4.30 1.83
N ARG A 87 -6.96 -5.33 2.14
CA ARG A 87 -7.45 -6.61 2.66
C ARG A 87 -6.87 -6.81 4.05
N TYR A 88 -7.72 -6.98 5.04
CA TYR A 88 -7.30 -7.01 6.44
C TYR A 88 -8.13 -7.98 7.28
N THR A 89 -7.59 -8.31 8.43
CA THR A 89 -8.21 -9.18 9.41
C THR A 89 -8.64 -8.42 10.65
N VAL A 90 -9.76 -8.81 11.22
CA VAL A 90 -10.29 -8.28 12.47
C VAL A 90 -10.62 -9.44 13.39
N LEU A 91 -10.26 -9.29 14.66
CA LEU A 91 -10.62 -10.24 15.70
C LEU A 91 -12.06 -10.00 16.15
N HIS A 92 -12.98 -10.87 15.72
CA HIS A 92 -14.38 -10.82 16.15
C HIS A 92 -14.58 -11.72 17.37
N LYS A 93 -15.35 -11.22 18.35
CA LYS A 93 -15.92 -12.05 19.41
C LYS A 93 -17.13 -12.77 18.82
N VAL A 94 -17.09 -14.09 18.82
CA VAL A 94 -18.18 -14.93 18.36
C VAL A 94 -18.80 -15.57 19.59
N ALA A 95 -20.14 -15.51 19.67
CA ALA A 95 -20.87 -16.22 20.69
C ALA A 95 -20.60 -17.73 20.54
N PRO A 96 -20.49 -18.47 21.63
CA PRO A 96 -20.40 -19.92 21.57
C PRO A 96 -21.60 -20.49 20.82
N GLU A 97 -21.35 -21.48 19.97
CA GLU A 97 -22.35 -22.12 19.11
C GLU A 97 -23.11 -23.26 19.84
N GLY A 98 -22.68 -23.61 21.07
CA GLY A 98 -23.27 -24.66 21.90
C GLY A 98 -24.21 -24.13 23.00
N GLU A 99 -25.24 -24.93 23.32
CA GLU A 99 -26.20 -24.69 24.42
C GLU A 99 -25.62 -24.89 25.84
N LYS A 100 -24.34 -25.28 25.97
CA LYS A 100 -23.75 -25.62 27.26
C LYS A 100 -23.35 -24.36 28.03
N GLU A 101 -23.71 -24.29 29.31
CA GLU A 101 -23.43 -23.18 30.23
C GLU A 101 -21.93 -22.86 30.41
N THR A 102 -21.03 -23.77 30.02
CA THR A 102 -19.56 -23.60 30.10
C THR A 102 -18.92 -22.94 28.88
N ASP A 103 -19.71 -22.59 27.86
CA ASP A 103 -19.15 -22.19 26.58
C ASP A 103 -18.71 -20.70 26.64
N ARG A 104 -17.40 -20.47 26.46
CA ARG A 104 -16.77 -19.15 26.61
C ARG A 104 -16.74 -18.42 25.26
N TRP A 105 -16.88 -17.09 25.28
CA TRP A 105 -16.68 -16.24 24.10
C TRP A 105 -15.38 -16.58 23.37
N LYS A 106 -15.50 -16.98 22.10
CA LYS A 106 -14.36 -17.31 21.25
C LYS A 106 -13.96 -16.10 20.41
N LYS A 107 -12.67 -15.96 20.14
CA LYS A 107 -12.13 -14.93 19.26
C LYS A 107 -11.81 -15.57 17.92
N LYS A 108 -12.45 -15.12 16.84
CA LYS A 108 -12.23 -15.63 15.48
C LYS A 108 -11.71 -14.49 14.60
N LEU A 109 -10.64 -14.74 13.85
CA LEU A 109 -10.18 -13.80 12.81
C LEU A 109 -11.17 -13.84 11.65
N LYS A 110 -11.70 -12.66 11.28
CA LYS A 110 -12.56 -12.47 10.11
C LYS A 110 -11.89 -11.55 9.10
N TYR A 111 -12.04 -11.89 7.83
CA TYR A 111 -11.43 -11.19 6.70
C TYR A 111 -12.37 -10.14 6.14
N TYR A 112 -11.79 -9.00 5.77
CA TYR A 112 -12.48 -7.88 5.16
C TYR A 112 -11.68 -7.33 4.00
N ARG A 113 -12.39 -6.87 2.97
CA ARG A 113 -11.84 -6.10 1.86
C ARG A 113 -12.55 -4.76 1.81
N ARG A 114 -11.81 -3.67 1.62
CA ARG A 114 -12.36 -2.34 1.39
C ARG A 114 -11.53 -1.57 0.38
N HIS A 115 -12.19 -0.67 -0.32
CA HIS A 115 -11.54 0.34 -1.13
C HIS A 115 -11.41 1.63 -0.32
N VAL A 116 -10.25 2.28 -0.35
CA VAL A 116 -9.98 3.53 0.36
C VAL A 116 -9.34 4.53 -0.63
N PRO A 117 -9.99 5.68 -0.89
CA PRO A 117 -9.47 6.65 -1.85
C PRO A 117 -8.07 7.17 -1.49
N GLN A 118 -7.83 7.38 -0.19
CA GLN A 118 -6.54 7.82 0.33
C GLN A 118 -6.31 7.27 1.74
N MET A 119 -5.09 6.82 2.01
CA MET A 119 -4.72 6.23 3.30
C MET A 119 -3.32 6.66 3.73
N LEU A 120 -3.19 7.07 5.00
CA LEU A 120 -1.90 7.27 5.65
C LEU A 120 -1.56 6.02 6.48
N LEU A 121 -0.47 5.35 6.13
CA LEU A 121 0.10 4.25 6.89
C LEU A 121 1.27 4.74 7.74
N ARG A 122 1.26 4.38 9.03
CA ARG A 122 2.38 4.62 9.94
C ARG A 122 3.44 3.53 9.74
N GLY A 123 4.69 3.93 9.55
CA GLY A 123 5.79 3.04 9.20
C GLY A 123 6.13 1.98 10.25
N GLU A 124 5.84 2.25 11.53
CA GLU A 124 5.96 1.26 12.59
C GLU A 124 5.13 -0.01 12.35
N GLY A 125 3.97 0.13 11.71
CA GLY A 125 3.08 -0.98 11.39
C GLY A 125 3.42 -1.69 10.07
N ILE A 126 4.36 -1.16 9.29
CA ILE A 126 4.77 -1.71 7.99
C ILE A 126 5.84 -2.78 8.22
N VAL A 127 5.70 -3.91 7.52
CA VAL A 127 6.65 -5.03 7.59
C VAL A 127 7.41 -5.18 6.28
N LEU A 128 6.69 -5.10 5.17
CA LEU A 128 7.25 -5.30 3.83
C LEU A 128 6.59 -4.31 2.87
N VAL A 129 7.41 -3.74 1.99
CA VAL A 129 6.94 -3.03 0.81
C VAL A 129 7.55 -3.70 -0.41
N SER A 130 6.73 -4.03 -1.39
CA SER A 130 7.21 -4.63 -2.64
C SER A 130 6.64 -3.90 -3.85
N LEU A 131 7.50 -3.74 -4.85
CA LEU A 131 7.09 -3.36 -6.19
C LEU A 131 6.35 -4.54 -6.82
N GLY A 132 5.06 -4.37 -7.05
CA GLY A 132 4.24 -5.47 -7.52
C GLY A 132 2.81 -5.00 -7.73
N GLY A 133 2.47 -4.76 -8.99
CA GLY A 133 1.10 -4.54 -9.41
C GLY A 133 0.22 -5.77 -9.13
N GLU A 134 -1.05 -5.65 -9.49
CA GLU A 134 -2.16 -6.54 -9.13
C GLU A 134 -1.85 -8.05 -9.23
N ASN A 135 -0.98 -8.47 -10.14
CA ASN A 135 -0.55 -9.87 -10.32
C ASN A 135 0.32 -10.44 -9.18
N ALA A 136 1.24 -9.65 -8.61
CA ALA A 136 2.06 -10.08 -7.48
C ALA A 136 1.18 -10.16 -6.23
N GLY A 137 0.38 -9.12 -6.01
CA GLY A 137 -0.66 -9.11 -4.99
C GLY A 137 -1.54 -10.35 -5.09
N ALA A 138 -2.15 -10.62 -6.26
CA ALA A 138 -3.06 -11.73 -6.49
C ALA A 138 -2.49 -13.10 -6.09
N LYS A 139 -1.19 -13.36 -6.33
CA LYS A 139 -0.52 -14.60 -5.91
C LYS A 139 -0.28 -14.69 -4.41
N TYR A 140 0.08 -13.58 -3.76
CA TYR A 140 0.17 -13.51 -2.30
C TYR A 140 -1.23 -13.67 -1.67
N PHE A 141 -2.24 -13.08 -2.29
CA PHE A 141 -3.64 -13.14 -1.85
C PHE A 141 -4.24 -14.52 -1.99
N SER A 142 -4.06 -15.21 -3.12
CA SER A 142 -4.63 -16.54 -3.31
C SER A 142 -4.05 -17.54 -2.33
N ARG A 143 -2.74 -17.53 -2.09
CA ARG A 143 -2.12 -18.45 -1.11
C ARG A 143 -2.52 -18.13 0.33
N ALA A 144 -2.61 -16.85 0.69
CA ALA A 144 -3.07 -16.41 1.99
C ALA A 144 -4.56 -16.75 2.21
N GLU A 145 -5.42 -16.51 1.21
CA GLU A 145 -6.84 -16.85 1.24
C GLU A 145 -7.03 -18.38 1.30
N THR A 146 -6.33 -19.17 0.48
CA THR A 146 -6.41 -20.65 0.50
C THR A 146 -5.92 -21.24 1.82
N GLN A 147 -4.80 -20.76 2.38
CA GLN A 147 -4.31 -21.22 3.68
C GLN A 147 -5.23 -20.81 4.83
N MET A 148 -5.95 -19.69 4.70
CA MET A 148 -6.81 -19.14 5.75
C MET A 148 -8.26 -19.63 5.67
N GLU A 149 -8.73 -20.06 4.50
CA GLU A 149 -9.98 -20.79 4.29
C GLU A 149 -9.87 -22.24 4.78
N GLN A 150 -8.69 -22.86 4.62
CA GLN A 150 -8.37 -24.16 5.23
C GLN A 150 -8.29 -24.12 6.77
N ALA A 151 -7.98 -22.97 7.37
CA ALA A 151 -7.97 -22.78 8.82
C ALA A 151 -9.34 -22.45 9.43
N GLN A 152 -10.37 -22.26 8.60
CA GLN A 152 -11.75 -22.00 9.02
C GLN A 152 -12.67 -23.23 8.92
N LYS A 153 -12.24 -24.31 8.28
CA LYS A 153 -12.84 -25.66 8.34
C LYS A 153 -12.22 -26.46 9.47
#